data_AF-A0A1H4DPG6-F1
#
_entry.id   AF-A0A1H4DPG6-F1
#
_cell.length_a   1.000
_cell.length_b   1.000
_cell.length_c   1.000
_cell.angle_alpha   90.00
_cell.angle_beta   90.00
_cell.angle_gamma   90.00
#
_symmetry.space_group_name_H-M   'P 1'
#
loop_
_entity.id
_entity.type
_entity.pdbx_description
1 polymer ?
#
loop_
_entity_poly.entity_id
_entity_poly.type
_entity_poly.pdbx_seq_one_letter_code
_entity_poly.pdbx_strand_id
1 'polypeptide(L)'
;MTDEEYLSQISKVEIYCEILLGILRYTNVKTYPTEEEQVKLLTKKLKFQNLYDFDLFRACIDQMEDAQYAINEFVENGLYINQNRQGEMYLRLYGVLNACYLQVGVITDLVRLFNFQNQKEIREELKKLNAIELRNKIASQTTSYIDKNNNFHYYKVAQSSLDKKANRILIVRKNEEADYINLLDYISEFTKTMELYLEQIIDKELYSRTFKKEAFEWMKFRHDFIKNCS
;
A
#
# COMPACT_ATOMS: atom_id res chain seq x y z
N MET A 1 14.52 -17.69 17.00
CA MET A 1 14.39 -16.51 16.15
C MET A 1 14.21 -15.32 17.06
N THR A 2 15.12 -14.36 17.03
CA THR A 2 15.01 -13.08 17.75
C THR A 2 14.03 -12.16 17.04
N ASP A 3 13.57 -11.10 17.72
CA ASP A 3 12.70 -10.09 17.09
C ASP A 3 13.41 -9.41 15.90
N GLU A 4 14.71 -9.14 15.98
CA GLU A 4 15.48 -8.58 14.86
C GLU A 4 15.56 -9.54 13.67
N GLU A 5 15.81 -10.82 13.92
CA GLU A 5 15.82 -11.86 12.88
C GLU A 5 14.46 -11.96 12.19
N TYR A 6 13.36 -11.86 12.95
CA TYR A 6 12.01 -11.84 12.40
C TYR A 6 11.75 -10.59 11.54
N LEU A 7 12.04 -9.40 12.06
CA LEU A 7 11.80 -8.15 11.34
C LEU A 7 12.65 -8.03 10.07
N SER A 8 13.83 -8.68 10.03
CA SER A 8 14.67 -8.72 8.83
C SER A 8 14.10 -9.56 7.68
N GLN A 9 13.09 -10.40 7.95
CA GLN A 9 12.48 -11.29 6.96
C GLN A 9 11.24 -10.71 6.28
N ILE A 10 10.71 -9.59 6.80
CA ILE A 10 9.48 -8.96 6.30
C ILE A 10 9.77 -7.55 5.76
N SER A 11 8.91 -7.05 4.89
CA SER A 11 9.07 -5.70 4.33
C SER A 11 8.79 -4.61 5.37
N LYS A 12 9.33 -3.40 5.15
CA LYS A 12 9.04 -2.24 6.01
C LYS A 12 7.54 -1.94 6.10
N VAL A 13 6.80 -2.12 5.01
CA VAL A 13 5.34 -1.96 4.98
C VAL A 13 4.64 -2.94 5.92
N GLU A 14 5.06 -4.21 5.96
CA GLU A 14 4.53 -5.20 6.91
C GLU A 14 4.83 -4.80 8.36
N ILE A 15 6.04 -4.30 8.65
CA ILE A 15 6.39 -3.81 9.99
C ILE A 15 5.52 -2.60 10.39
N TYR A 16 5.25 -1.67 9.46
CA TYR A 16 4.32 -0.57 9.70
C TYR A 16 2.90 -1.07 10.00
N CYS A 17 2.43 -2.11 9.30
CA CYS A 17 1.13 -2.75 9.59
C CYS A 17 1.10 -3.35 11.01
N GLU A 18 2.16 -4.01 11.47
CA GLU A 18 2.25 -4.52 12.85
C GLU A 18 2.13 -3.39 13.88
N ILE A 19 2.74 -2.23 13.61
CA ILE A 19 2.66 -1.05 14.48
C ILE A 19 1.24 -0.48 14.47
N LEU A 20 0.61 -0.30 13.31
CA LEU A 20 -0.77 0.17 13.20
C LEU A 20 -1.75 -0.76 13.93
N LEU A 21 -1.53 -2.07 13.81
CA LEU A 21 -2.30 -3.07 14.53
C LEU A 21 -2.05 -3.00 16.04
N GLY A 22 -0.81 -2.74 16.46
CA GLY A 22 -0.47 -2.44 17.85
C GLY A 22 -1.21 -1.21 18.38
N ILE A 23 -1.30 -0.14 17.60
CA ILE A 23 -2.05 1.07 17.96
C ILE A 23 -3.53 0.73 18.17
N LEU A 24 -4.14 -0.04 17.27
CA LEU A 24 -5.53 -0.49 17.42
C LEU A 24 -5.72 -1.36 18.67
N ARG A 25 -4.89 -2.42 18.83
CA ARG A 25 -5.02 -3.43 19.89
C ARG A 25 -4.73 -2.88 21.29
N TYR A 26 -3.70 -2.04 21.41
CA TYR A 26 -3.23 -1.54 22.70
C TYR A 26 -3.82 -0.18 23.09
N THR A 27 -4.73 0.37 22.27
CA THR A 27 -5.58 1.47 22.70
C THR A 27 -6.44 1.01 23.86
N ASN A 28 -6.09 1.49 25.06
CA ASN A 28 -6.67 1.03 26.30
C ASN A 28 -8.15 1.45 26.43
N VAL A 29 -9.07 0.59 26.03
CA VAL A 29 -10.47 0.63 26.47
C VAL A 29 -10.57 -0.31 27.67
N LYS A 30 -11.10 0.16 28.82
CA LYS A 30 -11.29 -0.74 29.99
C LYS A 30 -12.23 -1.89 29.60
N THR A 31 -12.31 -2.94 30.40
CA THR A 31 -13.33 -3.98 30.23
C THR A 31 -14.71 -3.39 30.54
N TYR A 32 -15.65 -3.49 29.61
CA TYR A 32 -16.99 -2.91 29.69
C TYR A 32 -18.07 -3.96 29.48
N PRO A 33 -19.30 -3.73 29.99
CA PRO A 33 -20.36 -4.73 29.97
C PRO A 33 -20.94 -5.02 28.57
N THR A 34 -20.78 -4.12 27.59
CA THR A 34 -21.30 -4.32 26.21
C THR A 34 -20.30 -3.94 25.13
N GLU A 35 -20.44 -4.57 23.97
CA GLU A 35 -19.66 -4.29 22.75
C GLU A 35 -19.87 -2.85 22.26
N GLU A 36 -21.10 -2.33 22.33
CA GLU A 36 -21.43 -0.98 21.88
C GLU A 36 -20.68 0.10 22.69
N GLU A 37 -20.57 -0.08 24.01
CA GLU A 37 -19.80 0.84 24.87
C GLU A 37 -18.30 0.77 24.58
N GLN A 38 -17.78 -0.43 24.32
CA GLN A 38 -16.39 -0.63 23.93
C GLN A 38 -16.08 0.12 22.63
N VAL A 39 -16.94 -0.03 21.61
CA VAL A 39 -16.79 0.64 20.31
C VAL A 39 -16.82 2.17 20.45
N LYS A 40 -17.79 2.72 21.20
CA LYS A 40 -17.87 4.17 21.44
C LYS A 40 -16.59 4.73 22.06
N LEU A 41 -16.03 4.02 23.04
CA LEU A 41 -14.82 4.44 23.73
C LEU A 41 -13.57 4.28 22.88
N LEU A 42 -13.49 3.19 22.10
CA LEU A 42 -12.41 2.97 21.16
C LEU A 42 -12.37 4.10 20.12
N THR A 43 -13.51 4.40 19.50
CA THR A 43 -13.67 5.52 18.55
C THR A 43 -13.26 6.84 19.17
N LYS A 44 -13.70 7.13 20.40
CA LYS A 44 -13.30 8.35 21.11
C LYS A 44 -11.79 8.40 21.38
N LYS A 45 -11.17 7.31 21.82
CA LYS A 45 -9.72 7.26 22.11
C LYS A 45 -8.88 7.32 20.84
N LEU A 46 -9.33 6.67 19.78
CA LEU A 46 -8.73 6.74 18.46
C LEU A 46 -8.97 8.10 17.77
N LYS A 47 -9.87 8.93 18.31
CA LYS A 47 -10.28 10.22 17.75
C LYS A 47 -10.86 10.07 16.35
N PHE A 48 -11.53 8.96 16.11
CA PHE A 48 -12.23 8.70 14.85
C PHE A 48 -13.56 9.44 14.81
N GLN A 49 -14.01 9.74 13.58
CA GLN A 49 -15.19 10.57 13.35
C GLN A 49 -16.47 9.74 13.49
N ASN A 50 -16.45 8.51 12.97
CA ASN A 50 -17.61 7.63 12.92
C ASN A 50 -17.46 6.44 13.88
N LEU A 51 -18.59 5.93 14.37
CA LEU A 51 -18.63 4.87 15.39
C LEU A 51 -17.88 3.59 14.97
N TYR A 52 -17.93 3.23 13.68
CA TYR A 52 -17.33 2.00 13.13
C TYR A 52 -16.06 2.26 12.30
N ASP A 53 -15.44 3.43 12.45
CA ASP A 53 -14.17 3.74 11.77
C ASP A 53 -13.03 2.80 12.21
N PHE A 54 -13.15 2.14 13.37
CA PHE A 54 -12.18 1.12 13.80
C PHE A 54 -12.23 -0.15 12.93
N ASP A 55 -13.41 -0.54 12.41
CA ASP A 55 -13.54 -1.65 11.47
C ASP A 55 -12.87 -1.30 10.15
N LEU A 56 -13.07 -0.06 9.68
CA LEU A 56 -12.35 0.43 8.51
C LEU A 56 -10.84 0.48 8.75
N PHE A 57 -10.40 0.91 9.94
CA PHE A 57 -8.99 0.91 10.27
C PHE A 57 -8.41 -0.51 10.25
N ARG A 58 -9.12 -1.50 10.80
CA ARG A 58 -8.71 -2.91 10.71
C ARG A 58 -8.66 -3.39 9.27
N ALA A 59 -9.69 -3.10 8.47
CA ALA A 59 -9.73 -3.46 7.06
C ALA A 59 -8.60 -2.80 6.25
N CYS A 60 -8.21 -1.58 6.59
CA CYS A 60 -7.05 -0.90 5.98
C CYS A 60 -5.75 -1.66 6.24
N ILE A 61 -5.53 -2.12 7.48
CA ILE A 61 -4.33 -2.90 7.84
C ILE A 61 -4.30 -4.21 7.05
N ASP A 62 -5.39 -4.97 7.08
CA ASP A 62 -5.49 -6.26 6.38
C ASP A 62 -5.29 -6.09 4.87
N GLN A 63 -5.92 -5.07 4.27
CA GLN A 63 -5.79 -4.78 2.84
C GLN A 63 -4.39 -4.30 2.45
N MET A 64 -3.68 -3.59 3.33
CA MET A 64 -2.29 -3.17 3.11
C MET A 64 -1.35 -4.38 3.12
N GLU A 65 -1.50 -5.28 4.10
CA GLU A 65 -0.72 -6.52 4.21
C GLU A 65 -0.95 -7.42 2.99
N ASP A 66 -2.22 -7.70 2.65
CA ASP A 66 -2.59 -8.53 1.49
C ASP A 66 -2.00 -8.00 0.17
N ALA A 67 -2.08 -6.68 -0.03
CA ALA A 67 -1.50 -6.04 -1.21
C ALA A 67 0.03 -6.07 -1.17
N GLN A 68 0.64 -5.93 0.01
CA GLN A 68 2.10 -5.99 0.15
C GLN A 68 2.64 -7.39 -0.15
N TYR A 69 1.95 -8.45 0.25
CA TYR A 69 2.33 -9.82 -0.12
C TYR A 69 2.37 -10.01 -1.64
N ALA A 70 1.39 -9.47 -2.37
CA ALA A 70 1.38 -9.52 -3.83
C ALA A 70 2.53 -8.72 -4.47
N ILE A 71 2.91 -7.59 -3.86
CA ILE A 71 4.06 -6.79 -4.31
C ILE A 71 5.37 -7.52 -4.03
N ASN A 72 5.57 -8.06 -2.82
CA ASN A 72 6.76 -8.84 -2.46
C ASN A 72 6.95 -10.03 -3.39
N GLU A 73 5.87 -10.77 -3.66
CA GLU A 73 5.87 -11.90 -4.58
C GLU A 73 6.29 -11.51 -6.00
N PHE A 74 5.89 -10.33 -6.49
CA PHE A 74 6.38 -9.80 -7.76
C PHE A 74 7.85 -9.38 -7.69
N VAL A 75 8.29 -8.73 -6.61
CA VAL A 75 9.68 -8.28 -6.46
C VAL A 75 10.64 -9.48 -6.42
N GLU A 76 10.25 -10.56 -5.74
CA GLU A 76 11.05 -11.77 -5.63
C GLU A 76 11.02 -12.60 -6.93
N ASN A 77 9.83 -12.85 -7.48
CA ASN A 77 9.65 -13.85 -8.54
C ASN A 77 9.39 -13.26 -9.92
N GLY A 78 9.09 -11.96 -10.03
CA GLY A 78 8.74 -11.32 -11.29
C GLY A 78 7.41 -11.80 -11.88
N LEU A 79 7.30 -11.79 -13.21
CA LEU A 79 6.07 -12.11 -13.94
C LEU A 79 5.80 -13.62 -14.11
N TYR A 80 6.71 -14.50 -13.70
CA TYR A 80 6.42 -15.95 -13.63
C TYR A 80 7.43 -16.67 -12.74
N ILE A 81 7.00 -17.73 -12.07
CA ILE A 81 7.91 -18.53 -11.22
C ILE A 81 8.62 -19.58 -12.08
N ASN A 82 7.84 -20.52 -12.61
CA ASN A 82 8.34 -21.79 -13.13
C ASN A 82 8.41 -21.86 -14.66
N GLN A 83 7.33 -21.44 -15.33
CA GLN A 83 7.21 -21.59 -16.77
C GLN A 83 6.88 -20.25 -17.40
N ASN A 84 7.52 -19.98 -18.54
CA ASN A 84 7.21 -18.84 -19.39
C ASN A 84 5.83 -19.05 -20.05
N ARG A 85 4.77 -18.79 -19.29
CA ARG A 85 3.37 -18.82 -19.75
C ARG A 85 2.85 -17.40 -19.79
N GLN A 86 2.48 -16.93 -20.96
CA GLN A 86 1.96 -15.58 -21.14
C GLN A 86 0.77 -15.27 -20.23
N GLY A 87 -0.14 -16.23 -20.03
CA GLY A 87 -1.29 -16.07 -19.12
C GLY A 87 -0.87 -15.77 -17.68
N GLU A 88 0.15 -16.46 -17.15
CA GLU A 88 0.68 -16.19 -15.81
C GLU A 88 1.31 -14.81 -15.73
N MET A 89 2.06 -14.40 -16.77
CA MET A 89 2.64 -13.05 -16.82
C MET A 89 1.60 -11.95 -16.78
N TYR A 90 0.51 -12.11 -17.51
CA TYR A 90 -0.59 -11.14 -17.46
C TYR A 90 -1.28 -11.12 -16.10
N LEU A 91 -1.54 -12.29 -15.50
CA LEU A 91 -2.12 -12.36 -14.16
C LEU A 91 -1.24 -11.67 -13.12
N ARG A 92 0.08 -11.90 -13.15
CA ARG A 92 1.04 -11.26 -12.24
C ARG A 92 1.19 -9.76 -12.50
N LEU A 93 1.27 -9.35 -13.76
CA LEU A 93 1.35 -7.94 -14.16
C LEU A 93 0.12 -7.16 -13.66
N TYR A 94 -1.08 -7.69 -13.91
CA TYR A 94 -2.31 -7.03 -13.46
C TYR A 94 -2.48 -7.14 -11.95
N GLY A 95 -2.05 -8.26 -11.35
CA GLY A 95 -2.05 -8.47 -9.91
C GLY A 95 -1.23 -7.42 -9.16
N VAL A 96 0.03 -7.23 -9.52
CA VAL A 96 0.90 -6.25 -8.84
C VAL A 96 0.42 -4.81 -9.04
N LEU A 97 -0.05 -4.47 -10.24
CA LEU A 97 -0.61 -3.14 -10.51
C LEU A 97 -1.90 -2.88 -9.72
N ASN A 98 -2.74 -3.91 -9.56
CA ASN A 98 -3.92 -3.82 -8.73
C ASN A 98 -3.57 -3.71 -7.23
N ALA A 99 -2.54 -4.43 -6.77
CA ALA A 99 -2.03 -4.32 -5.40
C ALA A 99 -1.57 -2.88 -5.07
N CYS A 100 -0.81 -2.24 -5.96
CA CYS A 100 -0.47 -0.82 -5.81
C CYS A 100 -1.71 0.06 -5.70
N TYR A 101 -2.72 -0.16 -6.56
CA TYR A 101 -3.95 0.63 -6.51
C TYR A 101 -4.72 0.45 -5.19
N LEU A 102 -4.73 -0.76 -4.64
CA LEU A 102 -5.35 -1.06 -3.34
C LEU A 102 -4.63 -0.32 -2.20
N GLN A 103 -3.29 -0.31 -2.17
CA GLN A 103 -2.52 0.43 -1.17
C GLN A 103 -2.77 1.95 -1.24
N VAL A 104 -2.99 2.53 -2.43
CA VAL A 104 -3.41 3.94 -2.56
C VAL A 104 -4.76 4.20 -1.88
N GLY A 105 -5.70 3.28 -2.04
CA GLY A 105 -6.99 3.33 -1.34
C GLY A 105 -6.80 3.33 0.17
N VAL A 106 -5.97 2.40 0.67
CA VAL A 106 -5.65 2.30 2.10
C VAL A 106 -5.02 3.58 2.63
N ILE A 107 -3.97 4.12 2.01
CA ILE A 107 -3.34 5.36 2.50
C ILE A 107 -4.36 6.50 2.50
N THR A 108 -5.20 6.61 1.48
CA THR A 108 -6.27 7.62 1.42
C THR A 108 -7.23 7.51 2.60
N ASP A 109 -7.61 6.29 3.01
CA ASP A 109 -8.49 6.09 4.16
C ASP A 109 -7.77 6.28 5.50
N LEU A 110 -6.51 5.87 5.62
CA LEU A 110 -5.72 6.10 6.84
C LEU A 110 -5.50 7.59 7.11
N VAL A 111 -5.14 8.39 6.10
CA VAL A 111 -4.96 9.84 6.28
C VAL A 111 -6.28 10.53 6.65
N ARG A 112 -7.41 10.01 6.18
CA ARG A 112 -8.75 10.46 6.58
C ARG A 112 -9.04 10.10 8.03
N LEU A 113 -8.88 8.82 8.39
CA LEU A 113 -9.14 8.28 9.74
C LEU A 113 -8.34 9.03 10.81
N PHE A 114 -7.06 9.28 10.55
CA PHE A 114 -6.18 9.99 11.48
C PHE A 114 -6.23 11.52 11.34
N ASN A 115 -7.15 12.07 10.56
CA ASN A 115 -7.30 13.52 10.38
C ASN A 115 -5.99 14.22 10.01
N PHE A 116 -5.29 13.72 8.99
CA PHE A 116 -4.13 14.41 8.43
C PHE A 116 -4.55 15.70 7.73
N GLN A 117 -3.66 16.69 7.73
CA GLN A 117 -3.78 17.85 6.85
C GLN A 117 -3.43 17.43 5.41
N ASN A 118 -3.89 18.20 4.44
CA ASN A 118 -3.56 18.01 3.02
C ASN A 118 -3.99 16.66 2.41
N GLN A 119 -5.11 16.08 2.88
CA GLN A 119 -5.61 14.77 2.41
C GLN A 119 -5.85 14.75 0.89
N LYS A 120 -6.28 15.89 0.33
CA LYS A 120 -6.55 16.02 -1.11
C LYS A 120 -5.24 15.96 -1.90
N GLU A 121 -4.23 16.70 -1.46
CA GLU A 121 -2.91 16.78 -2.06
C GLU A 121 -2.22 15.40 -2.02
N ILE A 122 -2.25 14.72 -0.87
CA ILE A 122 -1.73 13.35 -0.72
C ILE A 122 -2.41 12.41 -1.73
N ARG A 123 -3.74 12.44 -1.79
CA ARG A 123 -4.50 11.59 -2.73
C ARG A 123 -4.16 11.90 -4.20
N GLU A 124 -3.96 13.17 -4.53
CA GLU A 124 -3.58 13.59 -5.89
C GLU A 124 -2.15 13.18 -6.24
N GLU A 125 -1.22 13.24 -5.30
CA GLU A 125 0.16 12.77 -5.45
C GLU A 125 0.19 11.26 -5.70
N LEU A 126 -0.50 10.48 -4.87
CA LEU A 126 -0.58 9.03 -5.00
C LEU A 126 -1.14 8.57 -6.36
N LYS A 127 -2.14 9.29 -6.89
CA LYS A 127 -2.74 8.98 -8.19
C LYS A 127 -1.81 9.26 -9.37
N LYS A 128 -0.77 10.07 -9.19
CA LYS A 128 0.23 10.43 -10.21
C LYS A 128 1.43 9.50 -10.24
N LEU A 129 1.54 8.56 -9.29
CA LEU A 129 2.62 7.58 -9.28
C LEU A 129 2.60 6.73 -10.55
N ASN A 130 3.79 6.46 -11.09
CA ASN A 130 3.95 5.78 -12.38
C ASN A 130 3.26 4.41 -12.44
N ALA A 131 3.31 3.63 -11.34
CA ALA A 131 2.61 2.35 -11.24
C ALA A 131 1.08 2.50 -11.38
N ILE A 132 0.51 3.57 -10.83
CA ILE A 132 -0.94 3.84 -10.88
C ILE A 132 -1.35 4.34 -12.27
N GLU A 133 -0.56 5.24 -12.86
CA GLU A 133 -0.80 5.65 -14.23
C GLU A 133 -0.73 4.48 -15.20
N LEU A 134 0.27 3.61 -15.04
CA LEU A 134 0.42 2.41 -15.84
C LEU A 134 -0.79 1.50 -15.68
N ARG A 135 -1.21 1.19 -14.45
CA ARG A 135 -2.43 0.40 -14.16
C ARG A 135 -3.65 0.95 -14.90
N ASN A 136 -3.84 2.27 -14.86
CA ASN A 136 -4.97 2.90 -15.54
C ASN A 136 -4.88 2.73 -17.06
N LYS A 137 -3.68 2.91 -17.63
CA LYS A 137 -3.41 2.75 -19.06
C LYS A 137 -3.59 1.32 -19.54
N ILE A 138 -3.10 0.31 -18.83
CA ILE A 138 -2.99 -1.07 -19.37
C ILE A 138 -3.93 -2.10 -18.76
N ALA A 139 -4.49 -1.86 -17.58
CA ALA A 139 -5.29 -2.84 -16.84
C ALA A 139 -6.74 -2.39 -16.55
N SER A 140 -7.08 -1.12 -16.75
CA SER A 140 -8.40 -0.60 -16.36
C SER A 140 -9.14 0.18 -17.43
N GLN A 141 -8.44 1.02 -18.19
CA GLN A 141 -9.05 1.91 -19.18
C GLN A 141 -8.40 1.72 -20.56
N THR A 142 -7.88 0.53 -20.80
CA THR A 142 -7.01 0.17 -21.92
C THR A 142 -7.56 0.54 -23.30
N THR A 143 -8.87 0.37 -23.51
CA THR A 143 -9.55 0.64 -24.79
C THR A 143 -10.33 1.95 -24.81
N SER A 144 -10.30 2.73 -23.72
CA SER A 144 -11.15 3.92 -23.57
C SER A 144 -10.54 4.96 -22.63
N TYR A 145 -9.22 5.13 -22.69
CA TYR A 145 -8.52 6.07 -21.83
C TYR A 145 -8.79 7.50 -22.29
N ILE A 146 -9.19 8.37 -21.37
CA ILE A 146 -9.41 9.79 -21.63
C ILE A 146 -8.35 10.58 -20.86
N ASP A 147 -7.57 11.39 -21.57
CA ASP A 147 -6.56 12.25 -20.92
C ASP A 147 -7.19 13.50 -20.28
N LYS A 148 -6.37 14.32 -19.59
CA LYS A 148 -6.83 15.55 -18.93
C LYS A 148 -7.40 16.60 -19.90
N ASN A 149 -7.07 16.50 -21.19
CA ASN A 149 -7.54 17.37 -22.25
C ASN A 149 -8.76 16.78 -22.98
N ASN A 150 -9.37 15.73 -22.43
CA ASN A 150 -10.53 15.03 -22.98
C ASN A 150 -10.27 14.33 -24.34
N ASN A 151 -9.00 13.99 -24.63
CA ASN A 151 -8.67 13.22 -25.83
C ASN A 151 -8.75 11.72 -25.56
N PHE A 152 -9.27 11.00 -26.55
CA PHE A 152 -9.36 9.54 -26.53
C PHE A 152 -8.04 8.87 -26.93
N HIS A 153 -7.60 7.94 -26.10
CA HIS A 153 -6.43 7.09 -26.30
C HIS A 153 -6.77 5.61 -26.05
N TYR A 154 -5.99 4.72 -26.66
CA TYR A 154 -5.94 3.31 -26.28
C TYR A 154 -4.48 2.90 -26.11
N TYR A 155 -4.28 1.91 -25.25
CA TYR A 155 -2.97 1.37 -24.95
C TYR A 155 -2.99 -0.14 -25.15
N LYS A 156 -1.84 -0.73 -25.47
CA LYS A 156 -1.67 -2.18 -25.43
C LYS A 156 -0.26 -2.50 -24.95
N VAL A 157 -0.15 -3.59 -24.19
CA VAL A 157 1.15 -4.19 -23.88
C VAL A 157 1.55 -5.07 -25.07
N ALA A 158 2.75 -4.88 -25.62
CA ALA A 158 3.26 -5.80 -26.62
C ALA A 158 3.62 -7.14 -25.94
N GLN A 159 2.90 -8.20 -26.29
CA GLN A 159 3.09 -9.54 -25.69
C GLN A 159 4.54 -10.04 -25.78
N SER A 160 5.24 -9.72 -26.87
CA SER A 160 6.64 -10.10 -27.10
C SER A 160 7.63 -9.39 -26.17
N SER A 161 7.22 -8.32 -25.49
CA SER A 161 8.06 -7.57 -24.55
C SER A 161 7.96 -8.06 -23.11
N LEU A 162 7.00 -8.95 -22.82
CA LEU A 162 6.85 -9.51 -21.48
C LEU A 162 7.92 -10.59 -21.24
N ASP A 163 8.68 -10.40 -20.18
CA ASP A 163 9.65 -11.35 -19.68
C ASP A 163 9.53 -11.49 -18.16
N LYS A 164 10.39 -12.32 -17.55
CA LYS A 164 10.33 -12.56 -16.10
C LYS A 164 10.52 -11.27 -15.31
N LYS A 165 11.45 -10.42 -15.76
CA LYS A 165 11.96 -9.28 -15.00
C LYS A 165 11.08 -8.04 -15.13
N ALA A 166 10.20 -7.99 -16.13
CA ALA A 166 9.34 -6.84 -16.41
C ALA A 166 10.12 -5.52 -16.57
N ASN A 167 11.40 -5.59 -16.96
CA ASN A 167 12.28 -4.42 -16.97
C ASN A 167 12.26 -3.66 -18.31
N ARG A 168 11.60 -4.22 -19.33
CA ARG A 168 11.51 -3.65 -20.69
C ARG A 168 10.14 -3.92 -21.32
N ILE A 169 9.07 -3.65 -20.59
CA ILE A 169 7.72 -3.80 -21.14
C ILE A 169 7.46 -2.68 -22.15
N LEU A 170 7.07 -3.05 -23.36
CA LEU A 170 6.72 -2.13 -24.44
C LEU A 170 5.22 -1.81 -24.37
N ILE A 171 4.92 -0.53 -24.13
CA ILE A 171 3.55 0.00 -24.14
C ILE A 171 3.33 0.73 -25.45
N VAL A 172 2.40 0.25 -26.25
CA VAL A 172 2.03 0.84 -27.54
C VAL A 172 0.76 1.68 -27.38
N ARG A 173 0.77 2.87 -27.96
CA ARG A 173 -0.32 3.86 -27.92
C ARG A 173 -0.96 3.98 -29.29
N LYS A 174 -1.96 4.88 -29.40
CA LYS A 174 -2.52 5.32 -30.68
C LYS A 174 -1.40 5.84 -31.60
N ASN A 175 -1.51 5.59 -32.91
CA ASN A 175 -0.53 5.97 -33.94
C ASN A 175 0.82 5.23 -33.91
N GLU A 176 0.89 4.05 -33.30
CA GLU A 176 2.11 3.22 -33.23
C GLU A 176 3.27 3.84 -32.42
N GLU A 177 3.03 4.95 -31.72
CA GLU A 177 3.94 5.45 -30.69
C GLU A 177 4.08 4.41 -29.58
N ALA A 178 5.31 4.19 -29.11
CA ALA A 178 5.56 3.19 -28.09
C ALA A 178 6.72 3.58 -27.17
N ASP A 179 6.59 3.22 -25.91
CA ASP A 179 7.59 3.47 -24.88
C ASP A 179 7.93 2.17 -24.16
N TYR A 180 9.21 2.02 -23.81
CA TYR A 180 9.65 0.99 -22.89
C TYR A 180 9.56 1.50 -21.46
N ILE A 181 9.07 0.64 -20.57
CA ILE A 181 9.06 0.88 -19.14
C ILE A 181 9.81 -0.21 -18.39
N ASN A 182 10.30 0.15 -17.20
CA ASN A 182 10.78 -0.79 -16.20
C ASN A 182 9.77 -0.84 -15.06
N LEU A 183 9.00 -1.93 -14.97
CA LEU A 183 7.97 -2.08 -13.94
C LEU A 183 8.59 -2.11 -12.54
N LEU A 184 9.76 -2.73 -12.37
CA LEU A 184 10.41 -2.81 -11.06
C LEU A 184 10.76 -1.42 -10.52
N ASP A 185 11.19 -0.51 -11.39
CA ASP A 185 11.47 0.88 -10.98
C ASP A 185 10.19 1.59 -10.53
N TYR A 186 9.08 1.39 -11.25
CA TYR A 186 7.78 1.96 -10.88
C TYR A 186 7.27 1.40 -9.55
N ILE A 187 7.45 0.10 -9.30
CA ILE A 187 7.08 -0.54 -8.03
C ILE A 187 7.99 -0.05 -6.89
N SER A 188 9.30 0.10 -7.14
CA SER A 188 10.24 0.62 -6.12
C SER A 188 9.93 2.06 -5.72
N GLU A 189 9.66 2.93 -6.69
CA GLU A 189 9.18 4.31 -6.44
C GLU A 189 7.89 4.28 -5.61
N PHE A 190 6.93 3.47 -6.05
CA PHE A 190 5.64 3.34 -5.37
C PHE A 190 5.79 2.89 -3.92
N THR A 191 6.56 1.84 -3.65
CA THR A 191 6.78 1.30 -2.29
C THR A 191 7.42 2.35 -1.38
N LYS A 192 8.43 3.10 -1.87
CA LYS A 192 9.05 4.18 -1.10
C LYS A 192 8.04 5.26 -0.73
N THR A 193 7.13 5.61 -1.63
CA THR A 193 6.06 6.57 -1.34
C THR A 193 5.07 6.01 -0.30
N MET A 194 4.72 4.73 -0.35
CA MET A 194 3.89 4.09 0.67
C MET A 194 4.56 4.13 2.04
N GLU A 195 5.85 3.77 2.10
CA GLU A 195 6.66 3.82 3.31
C GLU A 195 6.71 5.24 3.90
N LEU A 196 6.87 6.27 3.07
CA LEU A 196 6.87 7.67 3.50
C LEU A 196 5.56 8.06 4.22
N TYR A 197 4.40 7.69 3.66
CA TYR A 197 3.13 8.06 4.30
C TYR A 197 2.82 7.21 5.53
N LEU A 198 3.16 5.92 5.52
CA LEU A 198 3.03 5.07 6.70
C LEU A 198 3.91 5.56 7.84
N GLU A 199 5.15 5.95 7.55
CA GLU A 199 6.06 6.59 8.51
C GLU A 199 5.43 7.85 9.12
N GLN A 200 4.91 8.77 8.30
CA GLN A 200 4.27 9.99 8.80
C GLN A 200 3.08 9.67 9.72
N ILE A 201 2.27 8.68 9.37
CA ILE A 201 1.14 8.22 10.18
C ILE A 201 1.65 7.66 11.51
N ILE A 202 2.66 6.81 11.50
CA ILE A 202 3.20 6.18 12.71
C ILE A 202 3.90 7.19 13.60
N ASP A 203 4.74 8.08 13.05
CA ASP A 203 5.39 9.16 13.79
C ASP A 203 4.35 10.03 14.52
N LYS A 204 3.21 10.31 13.88
CA LYS A 204 2.14 11.05 14.54
C LYS A 204 1.44 10.21 15.61
N GLU A 205 1.00 9.02 15.26
CA GLU A 205 0.04 8.26 16.08
C GLU A 205 0.72 7.48 17.21
N LEU A 206 1.90 6.90 17.00
CA LEU A 206 2.63 6.16 18.03
C LEU A 206 3.09 7.08 19.16
N TYR A 207 3.61 8.27 18.86
CA TYR A 207 4.21 9.15 19.86
C TYR A 207 3.24 10.15 20.49
N SER A 208 2.10 10.44 19.85
CA SER A 208 1.09 11.35 20.42
C SER A 208 0.08 10.65 21.34
N ARG A 209 0.08 9.31 21.35
CA ARG A 209 -0.88 8.49 22.11
C ARG A 209 -0.25 7.92 23.37
N THR A 210 -1.10 7.62 24.35
CA THR A 210 -0.69 6.97 25.59
C THR A 210 -1.00 5.49 25.55
N PHE A 211 0.04 4.67 25.69
CA PHE A 211 -0.05 3.21 25.77
C PHE A 211 0.51 2.70 27.10
N LYS A 212 0.28 1.41 27.40
CA LYS A 212 1.05 0.73 28.43
C LYS A 212 2.52 0.69 28.01
N LYS A 213 3.44 0.79 28.98
CA LYS A 213 4.90 0.85 28.73
C LYS A 213 5.38 -0.27 27.79
N GLU A 214 5.07 -1.51 28.13
CA GLU A 214 5.48 -2.69 27.35
C GLU A 214 4.96 -2.65 25.90
N ALA A 215 3.70 -2.24 25.69
CA ALA A 215 3.11 -2.12 24.36
C ALA A 215 3.76 -0.99 23.54
N PHE A 216 4.06 0.15 24.18
CA PHE A 216 4.79 1.23 23.53
C PHE A 216 6.21 0.81 23.16
N GLU A 217 6.94 0.15 24.05
CA GLU A 217 8.30 -0.33 23.81
C GLU A 217 8.33 -1.35 22.66
N TRP A 218 7.35 -2.25 22.59
CA TRP A 218 7.20 -3.22 21.50
C TRP A 218 6.99 -2.55 20.13
N MET A 219 6.10 -1.55 20.04
CA MET A 219 5.86 -0.79 18.81
C MET A 219 7.05 0.10 18.45
N LYS A 220 7.66 0.75 19.46
CA LYS A 220 8.83 1.62 19.27
C LYS A 220 10.03 0.85 18.76
N PHE A 221 10.28 -0.35 19.29
CA PHE A 221 11.37 -1.21 18.83
C PHE A 221 11.27 -1.50 17.32
N ARG A 222 10.07 -1.86 16.83
CA ARG A 222 9.79 -2.07 15.41
C ARG A 222 10.00 -0.81 14.57
N HIS A 223 9.54 0.31 15.08
CA HIS A 223 9.71 1.59 14.42
C HIS A 223 11.19 2.01 14.33
N ASP A 224 11.95 1.85 15.42
CA ASP A 224 13.39 2.11 15.45
C ASP A 224 14.16 1.17 14.50
N PHE A 225 13.74 -0.10 14.40
CA PHE A 225 14.33 -1.07 13.47
C PHE A 225 14.23 -0.57 12.02
N ILE A 226 13.05 -0.08 11.60
CA ILE A 226 12.86 0.50 10.26
C ILE A 226 13.82 1.66 10.01
N LYS A 227 13.96 2.57 10.99
CA LYS A 227 14.85 3.75 10.90
C LYS A 227 16.33 3.39 10.78
N ASN A 228 16.75 2.34 11.46
CA ASN A 228 18.15 1.87 11.44
C ASN A 228 18.50 1.05 10.18
N CYS A 229 17.50 0.50 9.48
CA CYS A 229 17.66 -0.22 8.22
C CYS A 229 17.50 0.70 6.98
N SER A 230 17.72 2.00 7.12
CA SER A 230 17.54 3.01 6.05
C SER A 230 18.88 3.51 5.50
#